data_AF-A0AAU4IHN9-F1
#
_entry.id   AF-A0AAU4IHN9-F1
#
_cell.length_a   1.000
_cell.length_b   1.000
_cell.length_c   1.000
_cell.angle_alpha   90.00
_cell.angle_beta   90.00
_cell.angle_gamma   90.00
#
_symmetry.space_group_name_H-M   'P 1'
#
loop_
_entity.id
_entity.type
_entity.pdbx_description
1 polymer ?
#
loop_
_entity_poly.entity_id
_entity_poly.type
_entity_poly.pdbx_seq_one_letter_code
_entity_poly.pdbx_strand_id
1 'polypeptide(L)' 'MASGIALVDEEAAACWTGRPGVTIRRWAHEGRIQRYGSGRGRVRYNVFELPRKTVDDWTGEVTVGEAPPLPTAARAA' A
#
# COMPACT_ATOMS: atom_id res chain seq x y z
N MET A 1 16.35 -9.50 9.98
CA MET A 1 15.10 -9.02 9.35
C MET A 1 15.24 -9.21 7.86
N ALA A 2 14.30 -9.88 7.18
CA ALA A 2 14.44 -10.16 5.76
C ALA A 2 14.56 -8.86 4.96
N SER A 3 15.76 -8.59 4.40
CA SER A 3 16.04 -7.45 3.53
C SER A 3 15.59 -7.76 2.09
N GLY A 4 14.36 -8.26 1.94
CA GLY A 4 13.78 -8.63 0.66
C GLY A 4 12.79 -7.57 0.19
N ILE A 5 12.73 -7.35 -1.12
CA ILE A 5 11.61 -6.65 -1.74
C ILE A 5 10.53 -7.68 -2.09
N ALA A 6 9.29 -7.45 -1.68
CA ALA A 6 8.16 -8.30 -2.04
C ALA A 6 7.15 -7.47 -2.85
N LEU A 7 7.26 -7.59 -4.17
CA LEU A 7 6.48 -6.83 -5.12
C LEU A 7 5.14 -7.51 -5.41
N VAL A 8 4.06 -6.79 -5.17
CA VAL A 8 2.68 -7.23 -5.40
C VAL A 8 1.97 -6.30 -6.38
N ASP A 9 0.95 -6.78 -7.07
CA ASP A 9 0.10 -5.92 -7.90
C ASP A 9 -0.90 -5.11 -7.05
N GLU A 10 -1.73 -4.31 -7.71
CA GLU A 10 -2.71 -3.45 -7.04
C GLU A 10 -3.78 -4.25 -6.30
N GLU A 11 -4.22 -5.39 -6.85
CA GLU A 11 -5.28 -6.19 -6.26
C GLU A 11 -4.80 -6.89 -4.98
N ALA A 12 -3.61 -7.47 -5.03
CA ALA A 12 -2.97 -8.05 -3.85
C ALA A 12 -2.68 -6.98 -2.78
N ALA A 13 -2.22 -5.79 -3.17
CA ALA A 13 -2.03 -4.67 -2.24
C ALA A 13 -3.35 -4.21 -1.59
N ALA A 14 -4.43 -4.14 -2.36
CA ALA A 14 -5.77 -3.82 -1.86
C ALA A 14 -6.26 -4.89 -0.87
N CYS A 15 -6.06 -6.17 -1.22
CA CYS A 15 -6.41 -7.29 -0.34
C CYS A 15 -5.62 -7.23 0.97
N TRP A 16 -4.30 -6.99 0.92
CA TRP A 16 -3.42 -6.90 2.08
C TRP A 16 -3.82 -5.79 3.06
N THR A 17 -4.13 -4.61 2.51
CA THR A 17 -4.44 -3.40 3.29
C THR A 17 -5.90 -3.31 3.72
N GLY A 18 -6.78 -4.05 3.06
CA GLY A 18 -8.22 -3.90 3.20
C GLY A 18 -8.74 -2.58 2.63
N ARG A 19 -7.94 -1.88 1.81
CA ARG A 19 -8.30 -0.59 1.21
C ARG A 19 -8.47 -0.71 -0.29
N PRO A 20 -9.30 0.14 -0.91
CA PRO A 20 -9.47 0.15 -2.36
C PRO A 20 -8.15 0.41 -3.10
N GLY A 21 -7.94 -0.22 -4.26
CA GLY A 21 -6.74 -0.05 -5.07
C GLY A 21 -6.45 1.40 -5.49
N VAL A 22 -7.48 2.23 -5.64
CA VAL A 22 -7.33 3.69 -5.84
C VAL A 22 -6.57 4.37 -4.70
N THR A 23 -6.71 3.89 -3.48
CA THR A 23 -5.99 4.41 -2.31
C THR A 23 -4.51 4.07 -2.40
N ILE A 24 -4.17 2.86 -2.86
CA ILE A 24 -2.78 2.43 -3.07
C ILE A 24 -2.12 3.29 -4.14
N ARG A 25 -2.80 3.51 -5.27
CA ARG A 25 -2.32 4.44 -6.31
C ARG A 25 -2.12 5.84 -5.76
N ARG A 26 -3.07 6.34 -4.97
CA ARG A 26 -2.99 7.67 -4.36
C ARG A 26 -1.76 7.79 -3.44
N TRP A 27 -1.51 6.81 -2.59
CA TRP A 27 -0.32 6.81 -1.74
C TRP A 27 0.98 6.82 -2.56
N ALA A 28 1.05 6.07 -3.65
CA ALA A 28 2.20 6.09 -4.54
C ALA A 28 2.36 7.45 -5.25
N HIS A 29 1.26 8.08 -5.67
CA HIS A 29 1.28 9.44 -6.24
C HIS A 29 1.71 10.49 -5.23
N GLU A 30 1.30 10.35 -3.97
CA GLU A 30 1.69 11.22 -2.86
C GLU A 30 3.11 10.93 -2.36
N GLY A 31 3.80 9.92 -2.92
CA GLY A 31 5.16 9.54 -2.52
C GLY A 31 5.24 8.87 -1.15
N ARG A 32 4.11 8.41 -0.60
CA ARG A 32 4.04 7.72 0.70
C ARG A 32 4.56 6.28 0.63
N ILE A 33 4.47 5.68 -0.55
CA ILE A 33 4.98 4.35 -0.88
C ILE A 33 5.65 4.40 -2.25
N GLN A 34 6.55 3.47 -2.52
CA GLN A 34 7.20 3.33 -3.81
C GLN A 34 6.34 2.51 -4.77
N ARG A 35 6.46 2.86 -6.06
CA ARG A 35 5.89 2.09 -7.17
C ARG A 35 7.00 1.62 -8.09
N TYR A 36 6.86 0.40 -8.58
CA TYR A 36 7.83 -0.26 -9.44
C TYR A 36 7.18 -0.56 -10.79
N GLY A 37 7.85 -0.22 -11.88
CA GLY A 37 7.32 -0.36 -13.24
C GLY A 37 6.36 0.75 -13.68
N SER A 38 5.97 0.72 -14.94
CA SER A 38 5.13 1.73 -15.58
C SER A 38 4.18 1.14 -16.62
N GLY A 39 3.03 1.78 -16.82
CA GLY A 39 2.01 1.35 -17.76
C GLY A 39 0.88 0.55 -17.10
N ARG A 40 -0.26 0.47 -17.79
CA ARG A 40 -1.47 -0.20 -17.30
C ARG A 40 -1.18 -1.67 -16.97
N GLY A 41 -1.49 -2.09 -15.74
CA GLY A 41 -1.31 -3.48 -15.26
C GLY A 41 0.13 -3.90 -14.93
N ARG A 42 1.13 -3.06 -15.20
CA ARG A 42 2.57 -3.38 -15.00
C ARG A 42 3.17 -2.79 -13.73
N VAL A 43 2.41 -1.95 -13.02
CA VAL A 43 2.84 -1.33 -11.76
C VAL A 43 2.78 -2.37 -10.63
N ARG A 44 3.79 -2.34 -9.77
CA ARG A 44 3.90 -3.17 -8.56
C ARG A 44 4.23 -2.31 -7.34
N TYR A 45 3.87 -2.79 -6.16
CA TYR A 45 4.08 -2.12 -4.87
C TYR A 45 4.84 -3.04 -3.92
N ASN A 46 5.67 -2.47 -3.05
CA ASN A 46 6.35 -3.24 -2.02
C ASN A 46 5.42 -3.47 -0.82
N VAL A 47 5.06 -4.72 -0.55
CA VAL A 47 4.09 -5.06 0.52
C VAL A 47 4.58 -4.63 1.90
N PHE A 48 5.89 -4.52 2.11
CA PHE A 48 6.47 -4.10 3.39
C PHE A 48 6.28 -2.61 3.69
N GLU A 49 5.92 -1.81 2.69
CA GLU A 49 5.57 -0.38 2.86
C GLU A 49 4.06 -0.18 3.11
N LEU A 50 3.27 -1.26 3.04
CA LEU A 50 1.81 -1.22 3.13
C LEU A 50 1.31 -1.63 4.52
N PRO A 51 0.37 -0.87 5.09
CA PRO A 51 -0.26 -1.25 6.36
C PRO A 51 -1.10 -2.51 6.18
N ARG A 52 -0.86 -3.53 7.00
CA ARG A 52 -1.64 -4.77 6.97
C ARG A 52 -3.01 -4.54 7.63
N LYS A 53 -4.08 -5.09 7.06
CA LYS A 53 -5.37 -5.18 7.75
C LYS A 53 -5.33 -6.28 8.82
N THR A 54 -6.08 -6.08 9.89
CA THR A 54 -6.36 -7.12 10.90
C THR A 54 -7.80 -7.57 10.74
N VAL A 55 -8.04 -8.86 10.93
CA VAL A 55 -9.38 -9.45 10.94
C VAL A 55 -9.57 -10.08 12.31
N ASP A 56 -10.68 -9.77 12.96
CA ASP A 56 -11.08 -10.45 14.19
C ASP A 56 -11.66 -11.82 13.84
N ASP A 57 -11.09 -12.90 14.40
CA ASP A 57 -11.46 -14.27 14.07
C ASP A 57 -12.88 -14.66 14.57
N TRP A 58 -13.41 -13.94 15.57
CA TRP A 58 -14.71 -14.22 16.19
C TRP A 58 -15.85 -13.42 15.58
N THR A 59 -15.61 -12.17 15.18
CA THR A 59 -16.63 -11.28 14.61
C THR A 59 -16.51 -11.11 13.09
N GLY A 60 -15.35 -11.45 12.51
CA GLY A 60 -15.02 -11.18 11.12
C GLY A 60 -14.77 -9.70 10.82
N GLU A 61 -14.70 -8.84 11.86
CA GLU A 61 -14.53 -7.41 11.68
C GLU A 61 -13.13 -7.08 11.12
N VAL A 62 -13.09 -6.23 10.09
CA VAL A 62 -11.85 -5.83 9.43
C VAL A 62 -11.43 -4.46 9.93
N THR A 63 -10.26 -4.39 10.57
CA THR A 63 -9.61 -3.13 10.95
C THR A 63 -8.49 -2.82 9.97
N VAL A 64 -8.57 -1.67 9.30
CA VAL A 64 -7.52 -1.20 8.39
C VAL A 64 -6.42 -0.47 9.17
N GLY A 65 -5.16 -0.70 8.78
CA GLY A 65 -4.04 0.02 9.39
C GLY A 65 -4.01 1.50 8.99
N GLU A 66 -3.19 2.26 9.74
CA GLU A 66 -2.97 3.68 9.50
C GLU A 66 -2.37 3.93 8.11
N ALA A 67 -2.76 5.05 7.50
CA ALA A 67 -2.19 5.43 6.21
C ALA A 67 -0.70 5.74 6.37
N PRO A 68 0.17 5.32 5.43
CA PRO A 68 1.58 5.69 5.47
C PRO A 68 1.74 7.22 5.49
N PRO A 69 2.73 7.76 6.20
CA PRO A 69 2.91 9.19 6.36
C PRO A 69 3.28 9.87 5.04
N LEU A 70 2.94 11.15 4.90
CA LEU A 70 3.42 11.97 3.79
C LEU A 70 4.94 12.16 3.89
N PRO A 71 5.67 12.13 2.76
CA PRO A 71 7.08 12.49 2.76
C PRO A 71 7.24 13.96 3.18
N THR A 72 8.22 14.23 4.05
CA THR A 72 8.47 15.57 4.64
C THR A 72 8.78 16.65 3.59
N ALA A 73 9.12 16.25 2.36
CA ALA A 73 9.49 17.12 1.25
C ALA A 73 8.32 17.55 0.34
N ALA A 74 7.06 17.21 0.65
CA ALA A 74 5.91 17.70 -0.11
C ALA A 74 5.60 19.17 0.25
N ARG A 75 6.53 20.09 -0.05
CA ARG A 75 6.22 21.52 -0.16
C ARG A 75 5.57 21.72 -1.53
N ALA A 76 4.38 22.32 -1.53
CA ALA A 76 3.69 22.76 -2.72
C ALA A 76 4.66 23.56 -3.62
N ALA A 77 4.76 23.15 -4.88
CA ALA A 77 5.33 23.97 -5.95
C ALA A 77 4.22 24.84 -6.57
#